data_AF-A0A6A5UCZ2-F1
#
_entry.id   AF-A0A6A5UCZ2-F1
#
_cell.length_a   1.000
_cell.length_b   1.000
_cell.length_c   1.000
_cell.angle_alpha   90.00
_cell.angle_beta   90.00
_cell.angle_gamma   90.00
#
_symmetry.space_group_name_H-M   'P 1'
#
loop_
_entity.id
_entity.type
_entity.pdbx_description
1 polymer ?
#
loop_
_entity_poly.entity_id
_entity_poly.type
_entity_poly.pdbx_seq_one_letter_code
_entity_poly.pdbx_strand_id
1 'polypeptide(L)'
;MKNATGSFLFNFLSSNLNLLLACAIPLYIAGTYFRDVYRFRPANRKHENGSTTIPPTAPYIIPYLGHAIAFLRDPTEFVKQNIYLATKDTQRPVRLKLGPESLFVIQGARNLRTL
;
A
#
# COMPACT_ATOMS: atom_id res chain seq x y z
N MET A 1 -36.43 -16.36 -24.64
CA MET A 1 -35.11 -15.90 -25.16
C MET A 1 -34.21 -15.36 -24.03
N LYS A 2 -33.84 -16.18 -23.03
CA LYS A 2 -33.02 -15.71 -21.88
C LYS A 2 -31.65 -16.39 -21.73
N ASN A 3 -31.29 -17.35 -22.59
CA ASN A 3 -30.09 -18.20 -22.39
C ASN A 3 -28.95 -17.95 -23.38
N ALA A 4 -29.13 -17.14 -24.43
CA ALA A 4 -28.12 -16.96 -25.47
C ALA A 4 -26.97 -16.01 -25.05
N THR A 5 -27.29 -14.98 -24.26
CA THR A 5 -26.31 -13.99 -23.79
C THR A 5 -25.40 -14.56 -22.69
N GLY A 6 -25.94 -15.41 -21.82
CA GLY A 6 -25.17 -16.07 -20.76
C GLY A 6 -24.15 -17.07 -21.29
N SER A 7 -24.52 -17.87 -22.32
CA SER A 7 -23.59 -18.83 -22.92
C SER A 7 -22.48 -18.13 -23.72
N PHE A 8 -22.80 -17.03 -24.40
CA PHE A 8 -21.80 -16.21 -25.10
C PHE A 8 -20.79 -15.59 -24.16
N LEU A 9 -21.24 -14.96 -23.06
CA LEU A 9 -20.35 -14.39 -22.04
C LEU A 9 -19.47 -15.44 -21.39
N PHE A 10 -20.02 -16.61 -21.06
CA PHE A 10 -19.25 -17.70 -20.47
C PHE A 10 -18.15 -18.21 -21.40
N ASN A 11 -18.48 -18.47 -22.68
CA ASN A 11 -17.52 -18.93 -23.68
C ASN A 11 -16.46 -17.87 -24.01
N PHE A 12 -16.84 -16.59 -24.02
CA PHE A 12 -15.90 -15.49 -24.21
C PHE A 12 -14.93 -15.36 -23.03
N LEU A 13 -15.42 -15.44 -21.79
CA LEU A 13 -14.63 -15.38 -20.56
C LEU A 13 -13.66 -16.57 -20.46
N SER A 14 -14.12 -17.78 -20.77
CA SER A 14 -13.28 -18.99 -20.70
C SER A 14 -12.18 -18.98 -21.75
N SER A 15 -12.49 -18.54 -22.98
CA SER A 15 -11.53 -18.52 -24.08
C SER A 15 -10.47 -17.42 -23.94
N ASN A 16 -10.79 -16.33 -23.23
CA ASN A 16 -9.91 -15.17 -23.05
C ASN A 16 -9.42 -15.03 -21.60
N LEU A 17 -9.57 -16.07 -20.77
CA LEU A 17 -9.27 -16.01 -19.33
C LEU A 17 -7.85 -15.50 -19.05
N ASN A 18 -6.85 -15.97 -19.80
CA ASN A 18 -5.46 -15.56 -19.63
C ASN A 18 -5.25 -14.06 -19.89
N LEU A 19 -5.87 -13.52 -20.95
CA LEU A 19 -5.81 -12.10 -21.27
C LEU A 19 -6.54 -11.26 -20.23
N LEU A 20 -7.72 -11.73 -19.79
CA LEU A 20 -8.51 -11.08 -18.75
C LEU A 20 -7.74 -11.03 -17.43
N LEU A 21 -7.08 -12.12 -17.03
CA LEU A 21 -6.22 -12.15 -15.85
C LEU A 21 -5.01 -11.22 -16.01
N ALA A 22 -4.37 -11.24 -17.18
CA ALA A 22 -3.22 -10.39 -17.48
C ALA A 22 -3.55 -8.88 -17.41
N CYS A 23 -4.79 -8.48 -17.72
CA CYS A 23 -5.25 -7.09 -17.58
C CYS A 23 -5.82 -6.80 -16.18
N ALA A 24 -6.60 -7.72 -15.60
CA ALA A 24 -7.29 -7.51 -14.34
C ALA A 24 -6.32 -7.42 -13.16
N ILE A 25 -5.25 -8.24 -13.15
CA ILE A 25 -4.28 -8.26 -12.05
C ILE A 25 -3.54 -6.90 -11.95
N PRO A 26 -2.93 -6.35 -13.02
CA PRO A 26 -2.30 -5.03 -12.95
C PRO A 26 -3.27 -3.90 -12.64
N LEU A 27 -4.50 -3.94 -13.19
CA LEU A 27 -5.52 -2.92 -12.90
C LEU A 27 -5.95 -2.94 -11.44
N TYR A 28 -6.12 -4.14 -10.87
CA TYR A 28 -6.41 -4.30 -9.45
C TYR A 28 -5.27 -3.76 -8.59
N ILE A 29 -4.03 -4.15 -8.90
CA ILE A 29 -2.82 -3.68 -8.21
C ILE A 29 -2.73 -2.15 -8.27
N ALA A 30 -2.83 -1.56 -9.46
CA ALA A 30 -2.79 -0.11 -9.65
C ALA A 30 -3.92 0.59 -8.87
N GLY A 31 -5.15 0.08 -8.97
CA GLY A 31 -6.31 0.63 -8.25
C GLY A 31 -6.13 0.63 -6.74
N THR A 32 -5.61 -0.47 -6.18
CA THR A 32 -5.32 -0.56 -4.74
C THR A 32 -4.21 0.42 -4.33
N TYR A 33 -3.14 0.52 -5.11
CA TYR A 33 -2.05 1.46 -4.85
C TYR A 33 -2.54 2.92 -4.87
N PHE A 34 -3.27 3.33 -5.90
CA PHE A 34 -3.81 4.69 -5.99
C PHE A 34 -4.73 5.00 -4.81
N ARG A 35 -5.62 4.06 -4.45
CA ARG A 35 -6.49 4.21 -3.28
C ARG A 35 -5.70 4.45 -2.00
N ASP A 36 -4.60 3.72 -1.79
CA ASP A 36 -3.75 3.87 -0.61
C ASP A 36 -3.00 5.20 -0.64
N VAL A 37 -2.49 5.65 -1.79
CA VAL A 37 -1.87 6.99 -1.95
C VAL A 37 -2.87 8.11 -1.64
N TYR A 38 -4.10 8.02 -2.16
CA TYR A 38 -5.15 9.00 -1.93
C TYR A 38 -5.58 9.08 -0.46
N ARG A 39 -5.52 7.96 0.28
CA ARG A 39 -5.78 7.94 1.73
C ARG A 39 -4.59 8.43 2.54
N PHE A 40 -3.37 8.10 2.11
CA PHE A 40 -2.15 8.46 2.80
C PHE A 40 -1.88 9.97 2.80
N ARG A 41 -1.98 10.64 1.66
CA ARG A 41 -1.69 12.09 1.55
C ARG A 41 -2.46 12.97 2.54
N PRO A 42 -3.81 12.91 2.64
CA PRO A 42 -4.55 13.74 3.57
C PRO A 42 -4.32 13.34 5.03
N ALA A 43 -4.18 12.04 5.32
CA ALA A 43 -3.89 11.56 6.68
C ALA A 43 -2.51 12.03 7.14
N ASN A 44 -1.50 11.91 6.28
CA ASN A 44 -0.16 12.40 6.56
C ASN A 44 -0.15 13.92 6.76
N ARG A 45 -0.92 14.70 5.97
CA ARG A 45 -0.98 16.17 6.10
C ARG A 45 -1.66 16.65 7.39
N LYS A 46 -2.73 15.98 7.84
CA LYS A 46 -3.50 16.38 9.04
C LYS A 46 -2.81 16.09 10.38
N HIS A 47 -1.76 15.26 10.41
CA HIS A 47 -1.12 14.84 11.66
C HIS A 47 0.05 15.73 12.08
N GLU A 48 -0.21 17.01 12.37
CA GLU A 48 0.85 17.94 12.80
C GLU A 48 1.53 17.56 14.14
N ASN A 49 0.85 16.83 15.03
CA ASN A 49 1.32 16.61 16.40
C ASN A 49 1.29 15.15 16.91
N GLY A 50 1.47 14.15 16.04
CA GLY A 50 1.60 12.74 16.49
C GLY A 50 0.38 12.20 17.29
N SER A 51 -0.79 12.83 17.15
CA SER A 51 -1.94 12.66 18.04
C SER A 51 -2.82 11.45 17.72
N THR A 52 -2.53 10.68 16.67
CA THR A 52 -3.28 9.46 16.35
C THR A 52 -2.62 8.22 16.94
N THR A 53 -3.44 7.39 17.60
CA THR A 53 -3.05 6.10 18.17
C THR A 53 -2.46 5.14 17.14
N ILE A 54 -2.74 5.36 15.84
CA ILE A 54 -2.21 4.56 14.73
C ILE A 54 -1.74 5.50 13.61
N PRO A 55 -0.45 5.52 13.25
CA PRO A 55 0.07 6.34 12.16
C PRO A 55 -0.41 5.88 10.78
N PRO A 56 -0.41 6.80 9.79
CA PRO A 56 -0.85 6.49 8.44
C PRO A 56 0.05 5.42 7.79
N THR A 57 -0.54 4.54 6.99
CA THR A 57 0.19 3.46 6.31
C THR A 57 0.79 3.97 5.01
N ALA A 58 2.10 3.78 4.82
CA ALA A 58 2.78 4.11 3.57
C ALA A 58 2.16 3.32 2.41
N PRO A 59 2.00 3.94 1.22
CA PRO A 59 1.43 3.27 0.06
C PRO A 59 2.34 2.14 -0.42
N TYR A 60 1.77 0.97 -0.69
CA TYR A 60 2.47 -0.20 -1.19
C TYR A 60 1.84 -0.75 -2.45
N ILE A 61 2.67 -1.32 -3.33
CA ILE A 61 2.22 -1.80 -4.63
C ILE A 61 1.57 -3.18 -4.49
N ILE A 62 2.14 -4.08 -3.69
CA ILE A 62 1.72 -5.48 -3.69
C ILE A 62 0.66 -5.69 -2.60
N PRO A 63 -0.60 -6.02 -2.97
CA PRO A 63 -1.62 -6.36 -1.99
C PRO A 63 -1.17 -7.53 -1.12
N TYR A 64 -1.58 -7.55 0.14
CA TYR A 64 -1.19 -8.52 1.17
C TYR A 64 0.29 -8.51 1.58
N LEU A 65 1.24 -8.55 0.64
CA LEU A 65 2.66 -8.57 0.97
C LEU A 65 3.19 -7.19 1.41
N GLY A 66 2.53 -6.11 0.98
CA GLY A 66 2.92 -4.75 1.32
C GLY A 66 4.34 -4.46 0.85
N HIS A 67 5.21 -4.13 1.81
CA HIS A 67 6.61 -3.82 1.59
C HIS A 67 7.56 -5.00 1.85
N ALA A 68 7.04 -6.20 2.14
CA ALA A 68 7.84 -7.35 2.54
C ALA A 68 8.93 -7.71 1.51
N ILE A 69 8.62 -7.63 0.22
CA ILE A 69 9.59 -7.95 -0.83
C ILE A 69 10.74 -6.94 -0.84
N ALA A 70 10.43 -5.64 -0.72
CA ALA A 70 11.45 -4.60 -0.69
C ALA A 70 12.34 -4.71 0.56
N PHE A 71 11.72 -5.02 1.71
CA PHE A 71 12.43 -5.27 2.97
C PHE A 71 13.34 -6.49 2.90
N LEU A 72 12.88 -7.61 2.32
CA LEU A 72 13.69 -8.84 2.18
C LEU A 72 14.84 -8.68 1.18
N ARG A 73 14.65 -7.86 0.14
CA ARG A 73 15.67 -7.64 -0.90
C ARG A 73 16.85 -6.84 -0.37
N ASP A 74 16.59 -5.71 0.29
CA ASP A 74 17.61 -4.91 0.95
C ASP A 74 16.96 -4.14 2.11
N PRO A 75 17.04 -4.66 3.34
CA PRO A 75 16.39 -4.05 4.49
C PRO A 75 17.02 -2.69 4.84
N THR A 76 18.31 -2.49 4.53
CA THR A 76 19.02 -1.26 4.89
C THR A 76 18.64 -0.11 3.97
N GLU A 77 18.65 -0.35 2.65
CA GLU A 77 18.12 0.59 1.66
C GLU A 77 16.63 0.86 1.91
N PHE A 78 15.86 -0.19 2.17
CA PHE A 78 14.44 -0.06 2.47
C PHE A 78 14.19 0.89 3.64
N VAL A 79 14.89 0.70 4.76
CA VAL A 79 14.76 1.56 5.93
C VAL A 79 15.21 2.98 5.60
N LYS A 80 16.33 3.18 4.90
CA LYS A 80 16.81 4.53 4.49
C LYS A 80 15.79 5.27 3.62
N GLN A 81 15.18 4.60 2.65
CA GLN A 81 14.17 5.19 1.77
C GLN A 81 12.88 5.55 2.52
N ASN A 82 12.44 4.68 3.44
CA ASN A 82 11.24 4.92 4.24
C ASN A 82 11.47 5.98 5.34
N ILE A 83 12.67 6.03 5.90
CA ILE A 83 13.14 7.14 6.73
C ILE A 83 13.09 8.43 5.92
N TYR A 84 13.62 8.43 4.69
CA TYR A 84 13.61 9.62 3.83
C TYR A 84 12.17 10.12 3.58
N LEU A 85 11.24 9.20 3.31
CA LEU A 85 9.80 9.48 3.19
C LEU A 85 9.18 10.03 4.48
N ALA A 86 9.60 9.56 5.65
CA ALA A 86 9.17 10.10 6.95
C ALA A 86 9.79 11.48 7.25
N THR A 87 11.01 11.76 6.75
CA THR A 87 11.71 13.04 6.97
C THR A 87 11.34 14.17 6.03
N LYS A 88 11.00 13.91 4.75
CA LYS A 88 11.03 14.96 3.72
C LYS A 88 10.04 16.10 3.96
N ASP A 89 8.89 15.81 4.56
CA ASP A 89 7.86 16.83 4.76
C ASP A 89 7.47 17.04 6.23
N THR A 90 7.75 16.11 7.15
CA THR A 90 6.99 16.12 8.42
C THR A 90 7.61 15.50 9.68
N GLN A 91 8.70 14.70 9.61
CA GLN A 91 9.21 13.92 10.76
C GLN A 91 8.09 13.15 11.51
N ARG A 92 7.05 12.70 10.79
CA ARG A 92 5.87 12.05 11.36
C ARG A 92 6.07 10.54 11.43
N PRO A 93 5.47 9.87 12.44
CA PRO A 93 5.47 8.42 12.48
C PRO A 93 4.70 7.85 11.29
N VAL A 94 5.22 6.78 10.69
CA VAL A 94 4.62 6.10 9.53
C VAL A 94 4.53 4.61 9.81
N ARG A 95 3.42 3.99 9.39
CA ARG A 95 3.25 2.54 9.42
C ARG A 95 3.67 1.93 8.08
N LEU A 96 4.48 0.89 8.11
CA LEU A 96 4.86 0.07 6.97
C LEU A 96 4.23 -1.31 7.13
N LYS A 97 3.45 -1.77 6.14
CA LYS A 97 2.96 -3.16 6.13
C LYS A 97 4.03 -4.11 5.60
N LEU A 98 4.26 -5.21 6.30
CA LEU A 98 5.11 -6.33 5.89
C LEU A 98 4.30 -7.63 5.99
N GLY A 99 3.56 -7.98 4.93
CA GLY A 99 2.69 -9.14 4.99
C GLY A 99 1.56 -8.96 6.04
N PRO A 100 1.36 -9.94 6.94
CA PRO A 100 0.39 -9.81 8.04
C PRO A 100 0.84 -8.82 9.12
N GLU A 101 2.14 -8.54 9.21
CA GLU A 101 2.73 -7.72 10.25
C GLU A 101 2.84 -6.24 9.84
N SER A 102 3.10 -5.39 10.82
CA SER A 102 3.30 -3.96 10.61
C SER A 102 4.48 -3.43 11.39
N LEU A 103 5.38 -2.73 10.70
CA LEU A 103 6.44 -1.95 11.30
C LEU A 103 6.00 -0.51 11.45
N PHE A 104 6.43 0.11 12.54
CA PHE A 104 6.22 1.53 12.80
C PHE A 104 7.56 2.23 12.77
N VAL A 105 7.73 3.18 11.85
CA VAL A 105 8.93 4.01 11.77
C VAL A 105 8.63 5.32 12.48
N ILE A 106 9.31 5.54 13.60
CA ILE A 106 9.20 6.74 14.43
C ILE A 106 10.57 7.41 14.44
N GLN A 107 10.62 8.70 14.11
CA GLN A 107 11.87 9.46 14.08
C GLN A 107 11.73 10.81 14.78
N GLY A 108 12.85 11.32 15.28
CA GLY A 108 12.94 12.60 15.98
C GLY A 108 12.77 12.46 17.49
N ALA A 109 13.66 13.10 18.25
CA ALA A 109 13.70 13.03 19.71
C ALA A 109 12.41 13.51 20.39
N ARG A 110 11.62 14.36 19.73
CA ARG A 110 10.30 14.81 20.23
C ARG A 110 9.27 13.69 20.25
N ASN A 111 9.29 12.77 19.28
CA ASN A 111 8.34 11.66 19.21
C ASN A 111 8.70 10.51 20.16
N LEU A 112 9.98 10.41 20.55
CA LEU A 112 10.45 9.42 21.53
C LEU A 112 10.04 9.73 22.97
N ARG A 113 9.68 10.99 23.28
CA ARG A 113 9.23 11.38 24.64
C ARG A 113 7.79 10.97 24.93
N THR A 114 7.04 10.58 23.91
CA THR A 114 5.61 10.24 23.98
C THR A 114 5.35 8.73 23.87
N LEU A 115 6.39 7.92 23.65
CA LEU A 115 6.38 6.45 23.72
C LEU A 115 6.57 5.99 25.16
#